data_AF-A0A5J6QW58-F1
#
_entry.id   AF-A0A5J6QW58-F1
#
_cell.length_a   1.000
_cell.length_b   1.000
_cell.length_c   1.000
_cell.angle_alpha   90.00
_cell.angle_beta   90.00
_cell.angle_gamma   90.00
#
_symmetry.space_group_name_H-M   'P 1'
#
loop_
_entity.id
_entity.type
_entity.pdbx_description
1 polymer ?
#
loop_
_entity_poly.entity_id
_entity_poly.type
_entity_poly.pdbx_seq_one_letter_code
_entity_poly.pdbx_strand_id
1 'polypeptide(L)'
;MSSLEPHVREFLNNPINSYRRLAEYLNTSHPRSDGILWTKDSAYHFCRTHGIASRRRCRSQPAASISKRKRSRQAIVKALTEALSRTGTSLASLAPFQVSTIARLSGFQLVTVANNWHHLETELLELAKLPPKPVVLHIIDDEV
;
A
#
# COMPACT_ATOMS: atom_id res chain seq x y z
N MET A 1 6.38 -2.06 -41.97
CA MET A 1 6.83 -1.61 -40.63
C MET A 1 6.73 -2.81 -39.70
N SER A 2 7.86 -3.28 -39.15
CA SER A 2 7.87 -4.39 -38.19
C SER A 2 7.06 -3.98 -36.96
N SER A 3 6.06 -4.77 -36.57
CA SER A 3 5.27 -4.49 -35.37
C SER A 3 6.21 -4.47 -34.15
N LEU A 4 6.09 -3.45 -33.30
CA LEU A 4 6.87 -3.32 -32.06
C LEU A 4 6.44 -4.37 -31.02
N GLU A 5 5.21 -4.88 -31.12
CA GLU A 5 4.57 -5.74 -30.13
C GLU A 5 5.34 -7.03 -29.80
N PRO A 6 5.89 -7.79 -30.78
CA PRO A 6 6.63 -9.02 -30.49
C PRO A 6 7.86 -8.74 -29.61
N HIS A 7 8.61 -7.67 -29.91
CA HIS A 7 9.78 -7.27 -29.14
C HIS A 7 9.42 -6.82 -27.73
N VAL A 8 8.32 -6.08 -27.57
CA VAL A 8 7.82 -5.66 -26.25
C VAL A 8 7.34 -6.87 -25.43
N ARG A 9 6.62 -7.82 -26.05
CA ARG A 9 6.16 -9.05 -25.40
C ARG A 9 7.33 -9.92 -24.95
N GLU A 10 8.32 -10.11 -25.81
CA GLU A 10 9.53 -10.87 -25.49
C GLU A 10 10.30 -10.21 -24.33
N PHE A 11 10.52 -8.89 -24.39
CA PHE A 11 11.22 -8.16 -23.33
C PHE A 11 10.51 -8.24 -21.98
N LEU A 12 9.17 -8.10 -21.96
CA LEU A 12 8.36 -8.14 -20.75
C LEU A 12 8.05 -9.57 -20.25
N ASN A 13 8.41 -10.60 -21.01
CA ASN A 13 8.32 -11.99 -20.56
C ASN A 13 9.27 -12.26 -19.37
N ASN A 14 10.38 -11.52 -19.29
CA ASN A 14 11.29 -11.58 -18.16
C ASN A 14 10.68 -10.84 -16.93
N PRO A 15 10.46 -11.53 -15.79
CA PRO A 15 9.79 -10.96 -14.62
C PRO A 15 10.60 -9.88 -13.89
N ILE A 16 11.86 -9.66 -14.27
CA ILE A 16 12.72 -8.60 -13.71
C ILE A 16 12.47 -7.27 -14.44
N ASN A 17 12.01 -7.31 -15.70
CA ASN A 17 11.89 -6.15 -16.55
C ASN A 17 10.66 -5.30 -16.19
N SER A 18 10.90 -4.01 -15.97
CA SER A 18 9.85 -2.99 -15.75
C SER A 18 9.57 -2.20 -17.02
N TYR A 19 8.46 -1.48 -17.04
CA TYR A 19 8.17 -0.49 -18.08
C TYR A 19 9.24 0.60 -18.21
N ARG A 20 9.98 0.92 -17.13
CA ARG A 20 11.14 1.83 -17.21
C ARG A 20 12.28 1.23 -18.02
N ARG A 21 12.65 -0.02 -17.72
CA ARG A 21 13.68 -0.75 -18.50
C ARG A 21 13.24 -1.01 -19.94
N LEU A 22 11.94 -1.20 -20.15
CA LEU A 22 11.38 -1.31 -21.48
C LEU A 22 11.58 -0.01 -22.27
N ALA A 23 11.31 1.15 -21.66
CA ALA A 23 11.55 2.44 -22.31
C ALA A 23 13.02 2.64 -22.68
N GLU A 24 13.95 2.29 -21.79
CA GLU A 24 15.39 2.30 -22.07
C GLU A 24 15.75 1.39 -23.25
N TYR A 25 15.26 0.14 -23.24
CA TYR A 25 15.46 -0.81 -24.33
C TYR A 25 14.92 -0.30 -25.67
N LEU A 26 13.71 0.28 -25.68
CA LEU A 26 13.07 0.80 -26.88
C LEU A 26 13.82 2.02 -27.42
N ASN A 27 14.35 2.90 -26.57
CA ASN A 27 15.17 4.03 -27.02
C ASN A 27 16.44 3.58 -27.75
N THR A 28 17.03 2.45 -27.36
CA THR A 28 18.24 1.93 -28.00
C THR A 28 17.93 1.10 -29.26
N SER A 29 16.91 0.25 -29.20
CA SER A 29 16.65 -0.75 -30.25
C SER A 29 15.59 -0.31 -31.28
N HIS A 30 14.62 0.49 -30.85
CA HIS A 30 13.45 0.88 -31.65
C HIS A 30 13.02 2.32 -31.31
N PRO A 31 13.89 3.33 -31.55
CA PRO A 31 13.58 4.73 -31.25
C PRO A 31 12.36 5.19 -32.06
N ARG A 32 11.57 6.09 -31.46
CA ARG A 32 10.38 6.62 -32.14
C ARG A 32 10.77 7.50 -33.32
N SER A 33 9.97 7.44 -34.38
CA SER A 33 10.17 8.24 -35.59
C SER A 33 9.87 9.73 -35.40
N ASP A 34 9.12 10.09 -34.36
CA ASP A 34 8.78 11.48 -34.00
C ASP A 34 9.90 12.20 -33.22
N GLY A 35 11.05 11.54 -33.01
CA GLY A 35 12.18 12.10 -32.28
C GLY A 35 11.98 12.18 -30.76
N ILE A 36 10.82 11.75 -30.25
CA ILE A 36 10.53 11.75 -28.82
C ILE A 36 11.08 10.45 -28.21
N LEU A 37 11.73 10.57 -27.06
CA LEU A 37 12.21 9.39 -26.32
C LEU A 37 11.04 8.64 -25.68
N TRP A 38 11.13 7.32 -25.70
CA TRP A 38 10.32 6.46 -24.85
C TRP A 38 10.55 6.81 -23.38
N THR A 39 9.45 7.07 -22.70
CA THR A 39 9.37 7.23 -21.25
C THR A 39 8.70 5.99 -20.64
N LYS A 40 8.88 5.79 -19.33
CA LYS A 40 8.18 4.73 -18.61
C LYS A 40 6.66 4.77 -18.88
N ASP A 41 6.08 5.96 -18.86
CA ASP A 41 4.63 6.13 -18.98
C ASP A 41 4.15 5.90 -20.41
N SER A 42 4.87 6.39 -21.43
CA SER A 42 4.55 6.09 -22.83
C SER A 42 4.72 4.61 -23.17
N ALA A 43 5.76 3.94 -22.65
CA ALA A 43 5.92 2.50 -22.78
C ALA A 43 4.79 1.72 -22.07
N TYR A 44 4.35 2.18 -20.88
CA TYR A 44 3.21 1.61 -20.18
C TYR A 44 1.90 1.79 -20.96
N HIS A 45 1.65 2.99 -21.50
CA HIS A 45 0.46 3.27 -22.31
C HIS A 45 0.43 2.41 -23.58
N PHE A 46 1.56 2.30 -24.28
CA PHE A 46 1.69 1.39 -25.42
C PHE A 46 1.34 -0.06 -25.05
N CYS A 47 1.86 -0.56 -23.92
CA CYS A 47 1.55 -1.90 -23.46
C CYS A 47 0.05 -2.06 -23.14
N ARG A 48 -0.58 -1.06 -22.51
CA ARG A 48 -2.01 -1.09 -22.17
C ARG A 48 -2.90 -1.08 -23.40
N THR A 49 -2.59 -0.27 -24.42
CA THR A 49 -3.39 -0.19 -25.65
C THR A 49 -3.30 -1.47 -26.48
N HIS A 50 -2.19 -2.19 -26.42
CA HIS A 50 -1.98 -3.45 -27.16
C HIS A 50 -2.20 -4.71 -26.30
N GLY A 51 -2.78 -4.57 -25.10
CA GLY A 51 -3.09 -5.70 -24.22
C GLY A 51 -1.87 -6.49 -23.72
N ILE A 52 -0.68 -5.86 -23.68
CA ILE A 52 0.56 -6.48 -23.20
C ILE A 52 0.71 -6.23 -21.70
N ALA A 53 0.82 -7.30 -20.92
CA ALA A 53 1.01 -7.23 -19.48
C ALA A 53 2.46 -7.59 -19.10
N SER A 54 3.07 -6.78 -18.23
CA SER A 54 4.33 -7.16 -17.59
C SER A 54 4.15 -8.33 -16.63
N ARG A 55 5.02 -9.34 -16.73
CA ARG A 55 5.11 -10.45 -15.76
C ARG A 55 5.78 -10.04 -14.44
N ARG A 56 6.34 -8.83 -14.36
CA ARG A 56 6.98 -8.34 -13.14
C ARG A 56 5.93 -8.14 -12.05
N ARG A 57 6.12 -8.86 -10.94
CA ARG A 57 5.37 -8.58 -9.71
C ARG A 57 5.69 -7.17 -9.25
N CYS A 58 4.69 -6.30 -9.18
CA CYS A 58 4.88 -4.97 -8.60
C CYS A 58 5.18 -5.13 -7.11
N ARG A 59 6.41 -4.77 -6.70
CA ARG A 59 6.92 -4.91 -5.32
C ARG A 59 6.07 -4.15 -4.30
N SER A 60 5.32 -3.15 -4.77
CA SER A 60 4.43 -2.29 -3.99
C SER A 60 3.05 -2.20 -4.65
N GLN A 61 2.38 -3.33 -4.92
CA GLN A 61 0.97 -3.24 -5.28
C GLN A 61 0.21 -2.59 -4.12
N PRO A 62 -0.42 -1.42 -4.31
CA PRO A 62 -1.13 -0.74 -3.23
C PRO A 62 -2.19 -1.64 -2.60
N ALA A 63 -2.87 -2.46 -3.41
CA ALA A 63 -3.83 -3.45 -2.92
C ALA A 63 -3.19 -4.48 -1.96
N ALA A 64 -1.97 -4.94 -2.24
CA ALA A 64 -1.27 -5.91 -1.39
C ALA A 64 -0.78 -5.28 -0.08
N SER A 65 -0.27 -4.05 -0.13
CA SER A 65 0.15 -3.33 1.09
C SER A 65 -1.04 -2.93 1.96
N ILE A 66 -2.15 -2.48 1.37
CA ILE A 66 -3.43 -2.22 2.07
C ILE A 66 -3.96 -3.50 2.72
N SER A 67 -4.02 -4.60 1.96
CA SER A 67 -4.47 -5.90 2.48
C SER A 67 -3.59 -6.42 3.61
N LYS A 68 -2.26 -6.20 3.51
CA LYS A 68 -1.32 -6.57 4.58
C LYS A 68 -1.54 -5.74 5.83
N ARG A 69 -1.68 -4.42 5.72
CA ARG A 69 -1.98 -3.52 6.85
C ARG A 69 -3.31 -3.88 7.52
N LYS A 70 -4.36 -4.14 6.74
CA LYS A 70 -5.66 -4.60 7.28
C LYS A 70 -5.52 -5.90 8.06
N ARG A 71 -4.84 -6.90 7.50
CA ARG A 71 -4.57 -8.18 8.19
C ARG A 71 -3.76 -7.99 9.47
N SER A 72 -2.74 -7.13 9.45
CA SER A 72 -1.97 -6.81 10.65
C SER A 72 -2.83 -6.18 11.75
N ARG A 73 -3.71 -5.24 11.42
CA ARG A 73 -4.64 -4.64 12.41
C ARG A 73 -5.59 -5.68 12.99
N GLN A 74 -6.21 -6.50 12.15
CA GLN A 74 -7.09 -7.58 12.61
C GLN A 74 -6.37 -8.55 13.55
N ALA A 75 -5.11 -8.89 13.26
CA ALA A 75 -4.30 -9.74 14.12
C ALA A 75 -3.98 -9.07 15.47
N ILE A 76 -3.64 -7.78 15.48
CA ILE A 76 -3.41 -7.00 16.71
C ILE A 76 -4.68 -6.96 17.56
N VAL A 77 -5.82 -6.60 16.97
CA VAL A 77 -7.12 -6.54 17.65
C VAL A 77 -7.48 -7.90 18.24
N LYS A 78 -7.35 -8.98 17.46
CA LYS A 78 -7.65 -10.33 17.93
C LYS A 78 -6.78 -10.71 19.14
N ALA A 79 -5.46 -10.52 19.03
CA ALA A 79 -4.53 -10.84 20.11
C ALA A 79 -4.80 -10.01 21.38
N LEU A 80 -5.11 -8.72 21.21
CA LEU A 80 -5.51 -7.85 22.31
C LEU A 80 -6.78 -8.35 23.02
N THR A 81 -7.83 -8.66 22.26
CA THR A 81 -9.10 -9.16 22.81
C THR A 81 -8.92 -10.50 23.53
N GLU A 82 -8.11 -11.41 22.99
CA GLU A 82 -7.76 -12.67 23.65
C GLU A 82 -7.01 -12.42 24.96
N ALA A 83 -6.04 -11.51 24.98
CA ALA A 83 -5.30 -11.16 26.20
C ALA A 83 -6.23 -10.58 27.28
N LEU A 84 -7.12 -9.66 26.89
CA LEU A 84 -8.10 -9.03 27.76
C LEU A 84 -9.13 -10.03 28.32
N SER A 85 -9.56 -11.00 27.50
CA SER A 85 -10.47 -12.05 27.97
C SER A 85 -9.85 -12.93 29.06
N ARG A 86 -8.53 -13.16 29.01
CA ARG A 86 -7.82 -13.96 30.04
C ARG A 86 -7.71 -13.23 31.38
N THR A 87 -7.65 -11.90 31.34
CA THR A 87 -7.56 -11.06 32.55
C THR A 87 -8.90 -10.54 33.03
N GLY A 88 -10.00 -10.82 32.31
CA GLY A 88 -11.33 -10.27 32.60
C GLY A 88 -11.41 -8.75 32.43
N THR A 89 -10.47 -8.13 31.73
CA THR A 89 -10.39 -6.68 31.56
C THR A 89 -11.22 -6.25 30.36
N SER A 90 -12.00 -5.17 30.48
CA SER A 90 -12.75 -4.63 29.35
C SER A 90 -11.84 -3.85 28.41
N LEU A 91 -12.11 -3.89 27.10
CA LEU A 91 -11.40 -3.07 26.13
C LEU A 91 -11.61 -1.57 26.41
N ALA A 92 -12.83 -1.18 26.81
CA ALA A 92 -13.16 0.22 27.09
C ALA A 92 -12.39 0.81 28.28
N SER A 93 -11.95 -0.02 29.24
CA SER A 93 -11.15 0.46 30.38
C SER A 93 -9.71 0.81 30.01
N LEU A 94 -9.27 0.50 28.79
CA LEU A 94 -7.97 0.92 28.27
C LEU A 94 -8.01 2.32 27.64
N ALA A 95 -9.17 2.97 27.58
CA ALA A 95 -9.27 4.32 27.03
C ALA A 95 -8.74 5.36 28.03
N PRO A 96 -7.96 6.37 27.57
CA PRO A 96 -7.51 6.57 26.19
C PRO A 96 -6.45 5.55 25.76
N PHE A 97 -6.61 4.97 24.56
CA PHE A 97 -5.70 3.95 24.07
C PHE A 97 -4.29 4.51 23.83
N GLN A 98 -3.27 3.76 24.26
CA GLN A 98 -1.87 4.11 24.05
C GLN A 98 -1.15 3.04 23.23
N VAL A 99 -0.35 3.47 22.25
CA VAL A 99 0.42 2.58 21.36
C VAL A 99 1.24 1.56 22.14
N SER A 100 1.93 2.01 23.19
CA SER A 100 2.77 1.18 24.07
C SER A 100 1.96 0.11 24.81
N THR A 101 0.82 0.49 25.37
CA THR A 101 -0.09 -0.41 26.08
C THR A 101 -0.66 -1.47 25.14
N ILE A 102 -1.12 -1.07 23.96
CA ILE A 102 -1.65 -2.00 22.95
C ILE A 102 -0.54 -2.95 22.45
N ALA A 103 0.67 -2.47 22.21
CA ALA A 103 1.80 -3.31 21.83
C ALA A 103 2.13 -4.35 22.91
N ARG A 104 2.20 -3.93 24.18
CA ARG A 104 2.48 -4.81 25.32
C ARG A 104 1.42 -5.90 25.47
N LEU A 105 0.13 -5.53 25.41
CA LEU A 105 -0.98 -6.47 25.63
C LEU A 105 -1.22 -7.41 24.44
N SER A 106 -1.05 -6.91 23.21
CA SER A 106 -1.22 -7.73 21.99
C SER A 106 -0.01 -8.60 21.66
N GLY A 107 1.16 -8.32 22.26
CA GLY A 107 2.42 -9.03 21.98
C GLY A 107 3.10 -8.62 20.66
N PHE A 108 2.60 -7.59 19.97
CA PHE A 108 3.21 -7.08 18.75
C PHE A 108 4.30 -6.05 19.04
N GLN A 109 5.31 -5.97 18.17
CA GLN A 109 6.35 -4.94 18.25
C GLN A 109 5.76 -3.53 18.17
N LEU A 110 6.29 -2.61 18.97
CA LEU A 110 5.85 -1.20 19.04
C LEU A 110 5.77 -0.55 17.65
N VAL A 111 6.80 -0.76 16.81
CA VAL A 111 6.88 -0.23 15.45
C VAL A 111 5.72 -0.75 14.57
N THR A 112 5.31 -2.01 14.74
CA THR A 112 4.20 -2.58 13.97
C THR A 112 2.88 -1.95 14.36
N VAL A 113 2.65 -1.72 15.67
CA VAL A 113 1.44 -1.05 16.17
C VAL A 113 1.43 0.42 15.73
N ALA A 114 2.55 1.14 15.89
CA ALA A 114 2.69 2.54 15.49
C ALA A 114 2.42 2.75 13.99
N ASN A 115 2.98 1.90 13.13
CA ASN A 115 2.78 1.97 11.68
C ASN A 115 1.33 1.74 11.22
N ASN A 116 0.48 1.17 12.09
CA ASN A 116 -0.93 0.93 11.82
C ASN A 116 -1.87 1.80 12.67
N TRP A 117 -1.32 2.68 13.53
CA TRP A 117 -2.05 3.30 14.63
C TRP A 117 -3.26 4.09 14.18
N HIS A 118 -3.15 4.92 13.14
CA HIS A 118 -4.24 5.80 12.72
C HIS A 118 -5.56 5.06 12.47
N HIS A 119 -5.52 3.95 11.73
CA HIS A 119 -6.73 3.13 11.50
C HIS A 119 -7.03 2.17 12.65
N LEU A 120 -5.99 1.71 13.36
CA LEU A 120 -6.16 0.80 14.49
C LEU A 120 -6.87 1.48 15.66
N GLU A 121 -6.53 2.73 15.97
CA GLU A 121 -7.15 3.54 17.02
C GLU A 121 -8.66 3.70 16.77
N THR A 122 -9.05 4.01 15.53
CA THR A 122 -10.46 4.06 15.12
C THR A 122 -11.17 2.72 15.30
N GLU A 123 -10.57 1.62 14.81
CA GLU A 123 -11.13 0.27 14.96
C GLU A 123 -11.30 -0.11 16.44
N LEU A 124 -10.37 0.28 17.32
CA LEU A 124 -10.45 0.04 18.76
C LEU A 124 -11.54 0.88 19.44
N LEU A 125 -11.70 2.15 19.05
CA LEU A 125 -12.78 3.02 19.56
C LEU A 125 -14.15 2.45 19.18
N GLU A 126 -14.33 2.03 17.92
CA GLU A 126 -15.55 1.38 17.44
C GLU A 126 -15.86 0.11 18.23
N LEU A 127 -14.87 -0.78 18.42
CA LEU A 127 -15.05 -2.02 19.19
C LEU A 127 -15.35 -1.77 20.66
N ALA A 128 -14.79 -0.70 21.24
CA ALA A 128 -15.07 -0.30 22.62
C ALA A 128 -16.38 0.49 22.78
N LYS A 129 -17.12 0.76 21.69
CA LYS A 129 -18.31 1.62 21.67
C LYS A 129 -18.04 3.03 22.20
N LEU A 130 -16.84 3.55 21.95
CA LEU A 130 -16.40 4.88 22.34
C LEU A 130 -16.56 5.85 21.16
N PRO A 131 -16.75 7.15 21.42
CA PRO A 131 -16.86 8.14 20.35
C PRO A 131 -15.58 8.18 19.50
N PRO A 132 -15.70 8.38 18.18
CA PRO A 132 -14.54 8.54 17.32
C PRO A 132 -13.75 9.79 17.72
N LYS A 133 -12.44 9.77 17.45
CA LYS A 133 -11.58 10.92 17.72
C LYS A 133 -12.10 12.14 16.94
N PRO A 134 -12.20 13.32 17.56
CA PRO A 134 -12.59 14.52 16.84
C PRO A 134 -11.60 14.76 15.70
N VAL A 135 -12.14 14.86 14.48
CA VAL A 135 -11.35 15.24 13.31
C VAL A 135 -11.01 16.71 13.46
N VAL A 136 -9.75 17.01 13.81
CA VAL A 136 -9.26 18.39 13.76
C VAL A 136 -9.13 18.74 12.28
N LEU A 137 -10.12 19.47 11.77
CA LEU A 137 -10.02 20.09 10.46
C LEU A 137 -9.04 21.25 10.59
N HIS A 138 -7.87 21.14 9.98
CA HIS A 138 -7.00 22.28 9.77
C HIS A 138 -7.69 23.21 8.76
N ILE A 139 -8.27 24.30 9.25
CA ILE A 139 -8.65 25.42 8.40
C ILE A 139 -7.33 25.95 7.83
N ILE A 140 -7.16 25.83 6.52
CA ILE A 140 -6.10 26.53 5.82
C ILE A 140 -6.68 27.93 5.62
N ASP A 141 -6.24 28.89 6.43
CA ASP A 141 -6.49 30.30 6.14
C ASP A 141 -5.70 30.64 4.88
N ASP A 142 -6.36 30.64 3.73
CA ASP A 142 -5.87 31.29 2.52
C ASP A 142 -5.91 32.80 2.78
N GLU A 143 -4.79 33.35 3.26
CA GLU A 143 -4.54 34.79 3.22
C GLU A 143 -4.53 35.24 1.74
N VAL A 144 -5.50 36.09 1.39
CA VAL A 144 -5.62 36.79 0.09
C VAL A 144 -4.90 38.12 0.15
#